data_AF-A0A0B1YB35-F1
#
_entry.id   AF-A0A0B1YB35-F1
#
_cell.length_a   1.000
_cell.length_b   1.000
_cell.length_c   1.000
_cell.angle_alpha   90.00
_cell.angle_beta   90.00
_cell.angle_gamma   90.00
#
_symmetry.space_group_name_H-M   'P 1'
#
loop_
_entity.id
_entity.type
_entity.pdbx_description
1 polymer ?
#
loop_
_entity_poly.entity_id
_entity_poly.type
_entity_poly.pdbx_seq_one_letter_code
_entity_poly.pdbx_strand_id
1 'polypeptide(L)'
;MPKPKTNIDFVCELMDFSCFGPLAQMFVIDALSKWSDKIAQTPIEELRKAFEGNPLISAEAWQGVAREIKEKLDAYFTRQN
;
A
#
# COMPACT_ATOMS: atom_id res chain seq x y z
N MET A 1 6.13 -30.58 -5.78
CA MET A 1 5.64 -29.58 -4.81
C MET A 1 5.12 -28.39 -5.61
N PRO A 2 3.93 -27.83 -5.31
CA PRO A 2 3.48 -26.61 -5.97
C PRO A 2 4.44 -25.45 -5.65
N LYS A 3 4.67 -24.57 -6.62
CA LYS A 3 5.57 -23.41 -6.46
C LYS A 3 4.99 -22.48 -5.37
N PRO A 4 5.80 -21.97 -4.43
CA PRO A 4 5.33 -20.99 -3.45
C PRO A 4 4.77 -19.77 -4.17
N LYS A 5 3.61 -19.33 -3.72
CA LYS A 5 2.92 -18.17 -4.28
C LYS A 5 3.69 -16.89 -3.94
N THR A 6 3.88 -15.99 -4.90
CA THR A 6 4.52 -14.69 -4.63
C THR A 6 3.53 -13.71 -4.00
N ASN A 7 4.02 -12.64 -3.39
CA ASN A 7 3.16 -11.56 -2.88
C ASN A 7 2.31 -10.93 -3.99
N ILE A 8 2.85 -10.84 -5.21
CA ILE A 8 2.12 -10.33 -6.38
C ILE A 8 0.97 -11.28 -6.71
N ASP A 9 1.25 -12.59 -6.85
CA ASP A 9 0.22 -13.59 -7.14
C ASP A 9 -0.89 -13.57 -6.06
N PHE A 10 -0.50 -13.37 -4.79
CA PHE A 10 -1.44 -13.31 -3.68
C PHE A 10 -2.34 -12.07 -3.74
N VAL A 11 -1.76 -10.88 -3.97
CA VAL A 11 -2.52 -9.63 -4.08
C VAL A 11 -3.45 -9.66 -5.29
N CYS A 12 -3.02 -10.20 -6.44
CA CYS A 12 -3.89 -10.40 -7.59
C CYS A 12 -5.08 -11.31 -7.25
N GLU A 13 -4.84 -12.47 -6.62
CA GLU A 13 -5.95 -13.37 -6.25
C GLU A 13 -6.91 -12.72 -5.24
N LEU A 14 -6.38 -11.97 -4.27
CA LEU A 14 -7.18 -11.22 -3.28
C LEU A 14 -8.14 -10.22 -3.97
N MET A 15 -7.67 -9.57 -5.04
CA MET A 15 -8.42 -8.56 -5.78
C MET A 15 -9.34 -9.17 -6.86
N ASP A 16 -8.99 -10.33 -7.42
CA ASP A 16 -9.74 -10.98 -8.52
C ASP A 16 -10.81 -11.95 -8.03
N PHE A 17 -10.56 -12.70 -6.94
CA PHE A 17 -11.40 -13.82 -6.49
C PHE A 17 -12.05 -13.55 -5.13
N SER A 18 -12.73 -12.41 -5.00
CA SER A 18 -13.54 -12.11 -3.82
C SER A 18 -15.00 -12.54 -4.00
N CYS A 19 -15.62 -13.07 -2.93
CA CYS A 19 -17.07 -13.30 -2.85
C CYS A 19 -17.91 -12.02 -3.05
N PHE A 20 -17.27 -10.84 -2.95
CA PHE A 20 -17.88 -9.53 -3.12
C PHE A 20 -17.50 -8.85 -4.44
N GLY A 21 -16.79 -9.56 -5.33
CA GLY A 21 -16.40 -9.08 -6.64
C GLY A 21 -15.64 -7.73 -6.58
N PRO A 22 -15.98 -6.76 -7.44
CA PRO A 22 -15.28 -5.47 -7.52
C PRO A 22 -15.22 -4.66 -6.21
N LEU A 23 -16.12 -4.91 -5.24
CA LEU A 23 -16.09 -4.22 -3.95
C LEU A 23 -14.79 -4.49 -3.17
N ALA A 24 -14.20 -5.68 -3.32
CA ALA A 24 -12.91 -5.97 -2.71
C ALA A 24 -11.79 -5.12 -3.32
N GLN A 25 -11.82 -4.89 -4.63
CA GLN A 25 -10.85 -4.03 -5.30
C GLN A 25 -10.98 -2.59 -4.80
N MET A 26 -12.20 -2.07 -4.72
CA MET A 26 -12.48 -0.73 -4.17
C MET A 26 -11.99 -0.59 -2.73
N PHE A 27 -12.23 -1.61 -1.90
CA PHE A 27 -11.75 -1.63 -0.51
C PHE A 27 -10.22 -1.60 -0.44
N VAL A 28 -9.53 -2.41 -1.24
CA VAL A 28 -8.05 -2.42 -1.26
C VAL A 28 -7.51 -1.07 -1.71
N ILE A 29 -8.08 -0.47 -2.75
CA ILE A 29 -7.64 0.84 -3.22
C ILE A 29 -7.90 1.95 -2.18
N ASP A 30 -9.05 1.93 -1.49
CA ASP A 30 -9.35 2.86 -0.39
C ASP A 30 -8.36 2.71 0.77
N ALA A 31 -8.05 1.47 1.16
CA ALA A 31 -7.08 1.16 2.20
C ALA A 31 -5.68 1.65 1.82
N LEU A 32 -5.22 1.40 0.59
CA LEU A 32 -3.94 1.89 0.09
C LEU A 32 -3.89 3.42 0.07
N SER A 33 -4.95 4.08 -0.39
CA SER A 33 -5.02 5.55 -0.43
C SER A 33 -4.90 6.15 0.97
N LYS A 34 -5.75 5.71 1.91
CA LYS A 34 -5.77 6.22 3.29
C LYS A 34 -4.47 5.92 4.04
N TRP A 35 -3.92 4.73 3.87
CA TRP A 35 -2.69 4.35 4.56
C TRP A 35 -1.47 5.09 4.02
N SER A 36 -1.38 5.21 2.69
CA SER A 36 -0.28 5.94 2.05
C SER A 36 -0.30 7.41 2.44
N ASP A 37 -1.48 8.03 2.46
CA ASP A 37 -1.64 9.41 2.90
C ASP A 37 -1.21 9.61 4.37
N LYS A 38 -1.69 8.73 5.26
CA LYS A 38 -1.31 8.74 6.68
C LYS A 38 0.21 8.66 6.85
N ILE A 39 0.87 7.69 6.24
CA ILE A 39 2.32 7.51 6.39
C ILE A 39 3.08 8.69 5.76
N ALA A 40 2.66 9.16 4.59
CA ALA A 40 3.28 10.30 3.90
C ALA A 40 3.24 11.59 4.73
N GLN A 41 2.17 11.81 5.50
CA GLN A 41 1.99 12.99 6.35
C GLN A 41 2.54 12.83 7.78
N THR A 42 2.84 11.60 8.23
CA THR A 42 3.37 11.37 9.58
C THR A 42 4.75 12.01 9.72
N PRO A 43 5.05 12.77 10.80
CA PRO A 43 6.38 13.31 11.03
C PRO A 43 7.47 12.22 11.00
N ILE A 44 8.59 12.47 10.33
CA ILE A 44 9.62 11.43 10.13
C ILE A 44 10.20 10.91 11.45
N GLU A 45 10.28 11.73 12.50
CA GLU A 45 10.74 11.29 13.82
C GLU A 45 9.80 10.28 14.48
N GLU A 46 8.49 10.41 14.27
CA GLU A 46 7.51 9.45 14.76
C GLU A 46 7.64 8.11 14.02
N LEU A 47 7.88 8.17 12.70
CA LEU A 47 8.16 6.97 11.91
C LEU A 47 9.47 6.32 12.33
N ARG A 48 10.55 7.09 12.52
CA ARG A 48 11.83 6.56 13.01
C ARG A 48 11.68 5.83 14.33
N LYS A 49 10.92 6.40 15.26
CA LYS A 49 10.60 5.74 16.54
C LYS A 49 9.75 4.48 16.36
N ALA A 50 8.75 4.50 15.48
CA ALA A 50 7.91 3.33 15.22
C ALA A 50 8.67 2.17 14.55
N PHE A 51 9.73 2.49 13.80
CA PHE A 51 10.60 1.54 13.12
C PHE A 51 11.89 1.25 13.90
N GLU A 52 12.03 1.76 15.13
CA GLU A 52 13.18 1.50 15.98
C GLU A 52 13.30 -0.01 16.24
N GLY A 53 14.45 -0.60 15.90
CA GLY A 53 14.68 -2.04 16.00
C GLY A 53 14.22 -2.86 14.78
N ASN A 54 13.73 -2.24 13.71
CA ASN A 54 13.49 -2.92 12.43
C ASN A 54 14.71 -2.77 11.48
N PRO A 55 15.56 -3.81 11.32
CA PRO A 55 16.78 -3.70 10.53
C PRO A 55 16.53 -3.73 9.01
N LEU A 56 15.31 -4.06 8.56
CA LEU A 56 15.02 -4.33 7.15
C LEU A 56 14.41 -3.14 6.42
N ILE A 57 13.75 -2.21 7.13
CA ILE A 57 12.99 -1.12 6.52
C ILE A 57 13.37 0.20 7.20
N SER A 58 13.96 1.13 6.43
CA SER A 58 14.16 2.51 6.86
C SER A 58 12.82 3.26 6.89
N ALA A 59 12.63 4.10 7.90
CA ALA A 59 11.46 4.97 8.04
C ALA A 59 11.30 5.91 6.83
N GLU A 60 12.40 6.46 6.33
CA GLU A 60 12.42 7.35 5.15
C GLU A 60 12.04 6.59 3.89
N ALA A 61 12.60 5.40 3.70
CA ALA A 61 12.26 4.55 2.56
C ALA A 61 10.77 4.18 2.58
N TRP A 62 10.25 3.81 3.75
CA TRP A 62 8.83 3.52 3.92
C TRP A 62 7.93 4.72 3.64
N GLN A 63 8.33 5.91 4.12
CA GLN A 63 7.61 7.14 3.84
C GLN A 63 7.67 7.53 2.36
N GLY A 64 8.79 7.28 1.70
CA GLY A 64 8.96 7.47 0.25
C GLY A 64 8.00 6.58 -0.55
N VAL A 65 7.91 5.29 -0.21
CA VAL A 65 6.96 4.35 -0.83
C VAL A 65 5.52 4.83 -0.66
N ALA A 66 5.16 5.31 0.53
CA ALA A 66 3.83 5.86 0.79
C ALA A 66 3.51 7.07 -0.11
N ARG A 67 4.45 8.01 -0.26
CA ARG A 67 4.29 9.14 -1.19
C ARG A 67 4.10 8.68 -2.64
N GLU A 68 4.95 7.76 -3.11
CA GLU A 68 4.86 7.23 -4.48
C GLU A 68 3.51 6.54 -4.76
N ILE A 69 3.04 5.69 -3.84
CA ILE A 69 1.74 5.01 -3.98
C ILE A 69 0.60 6.03 -4.00
N LYS A 70 0.63 7.03 -3.11
CA LYS A 70 -0.39 8.08 -3.07
C LYS A 70 -0.44 8.87 -4.37
N GLU A 71 0.70 9.30 -4.90
CA GLU A 71 0.80 10.00 -6.19
C GLU A 71 0.23 9.16 -7.35
N LYS A 72 0.56 7.87 -7.40
CA LYS A 72 0.03 6.95 -8.43
C LYS A 72 -1.48 6.79 -8.35
N LEU A 73 -2.03 6.67 -7.14
CA LEU A 73 -3.48 6.58 -6.93
C LEU A 73 -4.19 7.87 -7.31
N ASP A 74 -3.69 9.02 -6.88
CA ASP A 74 -4.30 10.32 -7.19
C ASP A 74 -4.25 10.63 -8.69
N ALA A 75 -3.15 10.28 -9.37
CA ALA A 75 -3.04 10.39 -10.82
C ALA A 75 -4.00 9.46 -11.55
N TYR A 76 -4.23 8.24 -11.05
CA TYR A 76 -5.18 7.30 -11.64
C TYR A 76 -6.62 7.83 -11.56
N PHE A 77 -7.04 8.35 -10.40
CA PHE A 77 -8.40 8.85 -10.20
C PHE A 77 -8.65 10.21 -10.87
N THR A 78 -7.63 11.08 -10.95
CA THR A 78 -7.75 12.36 -11.65
C THR A 78 -7.94 12.16 -13.17
N ARG A 79 -7.39 11.09 -13.76
CA ARG A 79 -7.61 10.73 -15.17
C ARG A 79 -9.01 10.19 -15.46
N GLN A 80 -9.77 9.83 -14.43
CA GLN A 80 -11.12 9.27 -14.55
C GLN A 80 -12.23 10.31 -14.29
N ASN A 81 -11.87 11.51 -13.83
CA ASN A 81 -12.76 12.66 -13.65
C ASN A 81 -12.62 13.63 -14.83
#